data_AF-A0AAP2CNV0-F1
#
_entry.id   AF-A0AAP2CNV0-F1
#
_cell.length_a   1.000
_cell.length_b   1.000
_cell.length_c   1.000
_cell.angle_alpha   90.00
_cell.angle_beta   90.00
_cell.angle_gamma   90.00
#
_symmetry.space_group_name_H-M   'P 1'
#
loop_
_entity.id
_entity.type
_entity.pdbx_description
1 polymer ?
#
loop_
_entity_poly.entity_id
_entity_poly.type
_entity_poly.pdbx_seq_one_letter_code
_entity_poly.pdbx_strand_id
1 'polypeptide(L)'
;MTEAYNDALAETLESNVWSRLADEATSMSKMEYATLSADIVGIFDPTPVSDGVGFVLSAAQGDILGAGLSLLGMVPYVGDLGKIGKIAKVAPRTARALELMLRKSDELASLGAQGLKKAFSLRQVADARAAAAKRVKQAMLDARNKKPNCKDCKKLKNDGKRNLQMPNKGGKWDTPDGKPPTSGTGKFTFDDPKTLPDGRQVDSIDFIEGEPDFSSYAHDNAQYNLWEVTGDVGKDETALKELMGDGWSPPNTANTADGYVLHHASDGSVMYVPRVLHDKGMGGVAHTGGNSIVNNDLF
;
A
#
# COMPACT_ATOMS: atom_id res chain seq x y z
N MET A 1 -2.71 13.95 2.97
CA MET A 1 -3.58 12.86 3.48
C MET A 1 -3.27 11.65 2.64
N THR A 2 -3.19 10.46 3.23
CA THR A 2 -2.88 9.22 2.52
C THR A 2 -4.17 8.41 2.28
N GLU A 3 -5.09 8.93 1.46
CA GLU A 3 -6.44 8.38 1.24
C GLU A 3 -6.40 6.94 0.72
N ALA A 4 -5.76 6.70 -0.43
CA ALA A 4 -5.82 5.39 -1.06
C ALA A 4 -5.13 4.29 -0.24
N TYR A 5 -4.05 4.63 0.46
CA TYR A 5 -3.34 3.72 1.34
C TYR A 5 -4.12 3.42 2.61
N ASN A 6 -4.75 4.45 3.18
CA ASN A 6 -5.61 4.27 4.34
C ASN A 6 -6.84 3.42 4.01
N ASP A 7 -7.49 3.66 2.87
CA ASP A 7 -8.61 2.86 2.37
C ASP A 7 -8.19 1.39 2.17
N ALA A 8 -7.05 1.14 1.52
CA ALA A 8 -6.55 -0.22 1.30
C ALA A 8 -6.18 -0.94 2.60
N LEU A 9 -5.65 -0.23 3.59
CA LEU A 9 -5.40 -0.77 4.93
C LEU A 9 -6.72 -1.08 5.66
N ALA A 10 -7.74 -0.23 5.51
CA ALA A 10 -9.05 -0.45 6.11
C ALA A 10 -9.76 -1.68 5.51
N GLU A 11 -9.76 -1.83 4.18
CA GLU A 11 -10.27 -3.03 3.50
C GLU A 11 -9.53 -4.30 3.95
N THR A 12 -8.21 -4.22 4.09
CA THR A 12 -7.40 -5.35 4.60
C THR A 12 -7.74 -5.67 6.04
N LEU A 13 -8.00 -4.65 6.86
CA LEU A 13 -8.40 -4.81 8.26
C LEU A 13 -9.78 -5.47 8.35
N GLU A 14 -10.74 -5.08 7.53
CA GLU A 14 -12.06 -5.70 7.42
C GLU A 14 -11.95 -7.18 7.03
N SER A 15 -11.18 -7.51 6.00
CA SER A 15 -10.94 -8.91 5.61
C SER A 15 -10.29 -9.72 6.75
N ASN A 16 -9.38 -9.09 7.51
CA ASN A 16 -8.79 -9.68 8.70
C ASN A 16 -9.79 -9.93 9.84
N VAL A 17 -10.83 -9.12 9.99
CA VAL A 17 -11.90 -9.37 10.98
C VAL A 17 -12.56 -10.70 10.68
N TRP A 18 -12.97 -10.91 9.43
CA TRP A 18 -13.68 -12.13 9.02
C TRP A 18 -12.81 -13.38 9.05
N SER A 19 -11.56 -13.30 8.62
CA SER A 19 -10.64 -14.45 8.67
C SER A 19 -10.30 -14.83 10.11
N ARG A 20 -10.02 -13.85 10.98
CA ARG A 20 -9.77 -14.11 12.41
C ARG A 20 -10.99 -14.67 13.11
N LEU A 21 -12.18 -14.17 12.78
CA LEU A 21 -13.42 -14.70 13.32
C LEU A 21 -13.58 -16.16 12.93
N ALA A 22 -13.36 -16.51 11.66
CA ALA A 22 -13.45 -17.90 11.19
C ALA A 22 -12.44 -18.82 11.92
N ASP A 23 -11.22 -18.35 12.14
CA ASP A 23 -10.19 -19.10 12.89
C ASP A 23 -10.56 -19.29 14.37
N GLU A 24 -11.05 -18.22 15.01
CA GLU A 24 -11.46 -18.21 16.43
C GLU A 24 -12.78 -18.98 16.64
N ALA A 25 -13.61 -19.11 15.61
CA ALA A 25 -14.92 -19.77 15.67
C ALA A 25 -14.89 -21.30 15.57
N THR A 26 -13.71 -21.91 15.41
CA THR A 26 -13.57 -23.38 15.22
C THR A 26 -14.15 -24.21 16.37
N SER A 27 -14.25 -23.64 17.58
CA SER A 27 -14.85 -24.27 18.76
C SER A 27 -16.22 -23.71 19.15
N MET A 28 -16.75 -22.73 18.40
CA MET A 28 -18.03 -22.10 18.70
C MET A 28 -19.20 -22.96 18.22
N SER A 29 -20.34 -22.88 18.92
CA SER A 29 -21.58 -23.39 18.37
C SER A 29 -22.00 -22.55 17.15
N LYS A 30 -22.80 -23.14 16.25
CA LYS A 30 -23.34 -22.43 15.08
C LYS A 30 -24.13 -21.17 15.47
N MET A 31 -24.79 -21.20 16.63
CA MET A 31 -25.58 -20.07 17.13
C MET A 31 -24.70 -18.95 17.70
N GLU A 32 -23.64 -19.28 18.42
CA GLU A 32 -22.66 -18.29 18.89
C GLU A 32 -21.96 -17.63 17.71
N TYR A 33 -21.54 -18.42 16.71
CA TYR A 33 -20.95 -17.89 15.48
C TYR A 33 -21.90 -16.98 14.71
N ALA A 34 -23.18 -17.37 14.56
CA ALA A 34 -24.18 -16.57 13.88
C ALA A 34 -24.47 -15.25 14.61
N THR A 35 -24.58 -15.29 15.95
CA THR A 35 -24.79 -14.10 16.78
C THR A 35 -23.60 -13.15 16.69
N LEU A 36 -22.38 -13.70 16.81
CA LEU A 36 -21.14 -12.94 16.71
C LEU A 36 -20.95 -12.31 15.33
N SER A 37 -21.30 -13.04 14.27
CA SER A 37 -21.27 -12.54 12.90
C SER A 37 -22.31 -11.44 12.69
N ALA A 38 -23.51 -11.58 13.24
CA ALA A 38 -24.55 -10.54 13.15
C ALA A 38 -24.15 -9.25 13.90
N ASP A 39 -23.54 -9.38 15.09
CA ASP A 39 -22.98 -8.24 15.83
C ASP A 39 -21.91 -7.52 15.01
N ILE A 40 -21.07 -8.27 14.30
CA ILE A 40 -20.02 -7.73 13.43
C ILE A 40 -20.63 -7.07 12.18
N VAL A 41 -21.59 -7.70 11.50
CA VAL A 41 -22.30 -7.09 10.36
C VAL A 41 -22.96 -5.77 10.77
N GLY A 42 -23.58 -5.70 11.94
CA GLY A 42 -24.19 -4.46 12.45
C GLY A 42 -23.18 -3.33 12.66
N ILE A 43 -21.88 -3.64 12.87
CA ILE A 43 -20.80 -2.64 12.93
C ILE A 43 -20.45 -2.11 11.52
N PHE A 44 -20.50 -2.96 10.49
CA PHE A 44 -20.15 -2.61 9.11
C PHE A 44 -21.30 -1.98 8.30
N ASP A 45 -22.55 -2.37 8.58
CA ASP A 45 -23.76 -1.89 7.94
C ASP A 45 -24.74 -1.42 9.03
N PRO A 46 -24.69 -0.15 9.46
CA PRO A 46 -25.56 0.38 10.51
C PRO A 46 -27.00 0.66 10.03
N THR A 47 -27.48 -0.02 8.97
CA THR A 47 -28.87 0.11 8.52
C THR A 47 -29.83 -0.75 9.39
N PRO A 48 -31.12 -0.37 9.52
CA PRO A 48 -32.08 -1.08 10.39
C PRO A 48 -32.34 -2.55 10.03
N VAL A 49 -31.86 -3.03 8.87
CA VAL A 49 -32.14 -4.37 8.35
C VAL A 49 -31.17 -5.41 8.92
N SER A 50 -29.88 -5.06 9.07
CA SER A 50 -28.83 -5.87 9.70
C SER A 50 -29.02 -5.99 11.20
N ASP A 51 -29.33 -4.88 11.89
CA ASP A 51 -29.72 -4.88 13.30
C ASP A 51 -31.05 -5.61 13.54
N GLY A 52 -31.95 -5.62 12.54
CA GLY A 52 -33.21 -6.36 12.57
C GLY A 52 -33.01 -7.89 12.61
N VAL A 53 -31.97 -8.42 11.93
CA VAL A 53 -31.64 -9.86 11.97
C VAL A 53 -31.03 -10.25 13.32
N GLY A 54 -30.15 -9.40 13.88
CA GLY A 54 -29.62 -9.58 15.24
C GLY A 54 -30.71 -9.51 16.32
N PHE A 55 -31.62 -8.53 16.21
CA PHE A 55 -32.79 -8.39 17.07
C PHE A 55 -33.73 -9.60 16.99
N VAL A 56 -34.01 -10.12 15.79
CA VAL A 56 -34.85 -11.32 15.61
C VAL A 56 -34.20 -12.57 16.20
N LEU A 57 -32.88 -12.73 16.07
CA LEU A 57 -32.13 -13.84 16.66
C LEU A 57 -32.06 -13.75 18.21
N SER A 58 -31.84 -12.56 18.78
CA SER A 58 -31.84 -12.35 20.24
C SER A 58 -33.24 -12.45 20.86
N ALA A 59 -34.27 -11.96 20.17
CA ALA A 59 -35.67 -12.12 20.58
C ALA A 59 -36.13 -13.58 20.54
N ALA A 60 -35.67 -14.37 19.55
CA ALA A 60 -35.93 -15.81 19.49
C ALA A 60 -35.22 -16.61 20.61
N GLN A 61 -34.17 -16.06 21.24
CA GLN A 61 -33.42 -16.67 22.33
C GLN A 61 -33.89 -16.24 23.73
N GLY A 62 -34.88 -15.33 23.84
CA GLY A 62 -35.41 -14.85 25.13
C GLY A 62 -34.50 -13.88 25.89
N ASP A 63 -33.47 -13.32 25.25
CA ASP A 63 -32.53 -12.38 25.86
C ASP A 63 -33.04 -10.92 25.73
N ILE A 64 -33.80 -10.50 26.74
CA ILE A 64 -34.42 -9.17 26.83
C ILE A 64 -33.35 -8.05 26.94
N LEU A 65 -32.17 -8.37 27.49
CA LEU A 65 -31.02 -7.44 27.58
C LEU A 65 -30.31 -7.31 26.23
N GLY A 66 -30.15 -8.40 25.47
CA GLY A 66 -29.62 -8.42 24.11
C GLY A 66 -30.51 -7.68 23.10
N ALA A 67 -31.84 -7.82 23.23
CA ALA A 67 -32.81 -7.08 22.43
C ALA A 67 -32.80 -5.57 22.72
N GLY A 68 -32.62 -5.18 24.00
CA GLY A 68 -32.50 -3.77 24.41
C GLY A 68 -31.19 -3.10 23.97
N LEU A 69 -30.08 -3.83 23.94
CA LEU A 69 -28.78 -3.35 23.45
C LEU A 69 -28.74 -3.19 21.92
N SER A 70 -29.49 -4.02 21.18
CA SER A 70 -29.63 -3.90 19.72
C SER A 70 -30.38 -2.62 19.32
N LEU A 71 -31.31 -2.15 20.14
CA LEU A 71 -31.99 -0.85 19.96
C LEU A 71 -31.10 0.36 20.28
N LEU A 72 -30.15 0.22 21.20
CA LEU A 72 -29.15 1.27 21.48
C LEU A 72 -28.02 1.32 20.43
N GLY A 73 -27.90 0.28 19.59
CA GLY A 73 -27.02 0.23 18.41
C GLY A 73 -27.47 1.16 17.27
N MET A 74 -28.67 1.73 17.33
CA MET A 74 -29.16 2.73 16.37
C MET A 74 -28.44 4.10 16.47
N VAL A 75 -27.49 4.26 17.40
CA VAL A 75 -26.59 5.42 17.48
C VAL A 75 -25.20 4.97 17.01
N PRO A 76 -24.75 5.40 15.82
CA PRO A 76 -23.42 5.06 15.32
C PRO A 76 -22.32 5.39 16.34
N TYR A 77 -21.33 4.49 16.46
CA TYR A 77 -20.05 4.68 17.18
C TYR A 77 -20.05 4.69 18.71
N VAL A 78 -21.19 4.86 19.42
CA VAL A 78 -21.19 4.89 20.91
C VAL A 78 -21.66 3.57 21.53
N GLY A 79 -22.63 2.88 20.92
CA GLY A 79 -23.11 1.56 21.39
C GLY A 79 -22.16 0.40 21.08
N ASP A 80 -21.36 0.51 20.02
CA ASP A 80 -20.56 -0.61 19.47
C ASP A 80 -19.31 -0.96 20.29
N LEU A 81 -18.75 -0.01 21.06
CA LEU A 81 -17.62 -0.33 21.95
C LEU A 81 -18.01 -1.33 23.05
N GLY A 82 -19.28 -1.32 23.48
CA GLY A 82 -19.81 -2.31 24.41
C GLY A 82 -19.92 -3.72 23.81
N LYS A 83 -20.26 -3.80 22.51
CA LYS A 83 -20.30 -5.06 21.76
C LYS A 83 -18.89 -5.65 21.60
N ILE A 84 -17.87 -4.83 21.31
CA ILE A 84 -16.47 -5.28 21.24
C ILE A 84 -16.02 -5.99 22.53
N GLY A 85 -16.49 -5.53 23.70
CA GLY A 85 -16.18 -6.21 24.97
C GLY A 85 -16.73 -7.63 25.07
N LYS A 86 -17.90 -7.92 24.46
CA LYS A 86 -18.44 -9.29 24.35
C LYS A 86 -17.62 -10.12 23.36
N ILE A 87 -17.34 -9.55 22.18
CA ILE A 87 -16.50 -10.18 21.15
C ILE A 87 -15.13 -10.54 21.74
N ALA A 88 -14.52 -9.65 22.54
CA ALA A 88 -13.19 -9.86 23.09
C ALA A 88 -13.07 -11.08 24.01
N LYS A 89 -14.17 -11.51 24.64
CA LYS A 89 -14.18 -12.71 25.51
C LYS A 89 -14.09 -14.01 24.73
N VAL A 90 -14.58 -14.03 23.50
CA VAL A 90 -14.73 -15.25 22.68
C VAL A 90 -13.86 -15.23 21.43
N ALA A 91 -13.55 -14.05 20.91
CA ALA A 91 -12.79 -13.78 19.70
C ALA A 91 -11.88 -12.53 19.89
N PRO A 92 -10.86 -12.60 20.78
CA PRO A 92 -10.03 -11.46 21.15
C PRO A 92 -9.27 -10.83 19.98
N ARG A 93 -8.84 -11.62 18.97
CA ARG A 93 -8.13 -11.08 17.80
C ARG A 93 -9.07 -10.33 16.86
N THR A 94 -10.31 -10.83 16.73
CA THR A 94 -11.40 -10.17 16.01
C THR A 94 -11.78 -8.85 16.67
N ALA A 95 -11.99 -8.85 17.99
CA ALA A 95 -12.30 -7.65 18.76
C ALA A 95 -11.26 -6.54 18.61
N ARG A 96 -9.97 -6.90 18.64
CA ARG A 96 -8.88 -5.94 18.45
C ARG A 96 -8.85 -5.33 17.04
N ALA A 97 -9.18 -6.11 16.02
CA ALA A 97 -9.28 -5.61 14.64
C ALA A 97 -10.45 -4.62 14.50
N LEU A 98 -11.61 -4.96 15.08
CA LEU A 98 -12.77 -4.07 15.13
C LEU A 98 -12.51 -2.78 15.91
N GLU A 99 -11.83 -2.85 17.05
CA GLU A 99 -11.46 -1.66 17.82
C GLU A 99 -10.54 -0.73 17.02
N LEU A 100 -9.56 -1.30 16.31
CA LEU A 100 -8.66 -0.53 15.46
C LEU A 100 -9.42 0.11 14.30
N MET A 101 -10.33 -0.62 13.67
CA MET A 101 -11.16 -0.11 12.58
C MET A 101 -12.08 1.02 13.06
N LEU A 102 -12.77 0.84 14.18
CA LEU A 102 -13.71 1.84 14.69
C LEU A 102 -13.03 3.11 15.21
N ARG A 103 -11.83 2.98 15.80
CA ARG A 103 -11.14 4.14 16.41
C ARG A 103 -10.17 4.85 15.48
N LYS A 104 -9.63 4.14 14.49
CA LYS A 104 -8.48 4.60 13.72
C LYS A 104 -8.57 4.27 12.22
N SER A 105 -9.73 3.87 11.71
CA SER A 105 -9.88 3.57 10.27
C SER A 105 -9.39 4.73 9.40
N ASP A 106 -9.66 5.98 9.76
CA ASP A 106 -9.23 7.17 8.99
C ASP A 106 -7.75 7.54 9.17
N GLU A 107 -7.05 6.88 10.11
CA GLU A 107 -5.68 7.21 10.52
C GLU A 107 -4.74 5.99 10.45
N LEU A 108 -5.15 4.87 9.82
CA LEU A 108 -4.35 3.64 9.76
C LEU A 108 -2.99 3.88 9.09
N ALA A 109 -2.96 4.68 8.03
CA ALA A 109 -1.73 5.03 7.35
C ALA A 109 -0.78 5.92 8.19
N SER A 110 -1.28 6.55 9.25
CA SER A 110 -0.48 7.30 10.22
C SER A 110 0.08 6.43 11.35
N LEU A 111 -0.37 5.17 11.45
CA LEU A 111 0.22 4.21 12.36
C LEU A 111 1.66 3.99 11.90
N GLY A 112 2.63 4.53 12.64
CA GLY A 112 4.03 4.20 12.38
C GLY A 112 4.29 2.69 12.46
N ALA A 113 5.52 2.26 12.17
CA ALA A 113 5.87 0.87 11.93
C ALA A 113 5.43 -0.08 13.05
N GLN A 114 5.52 0.34 14.32
CA GLN A 114 5.07 -0.46 15.45
C GLN A 114 3.55 -0.66 15.50
N GLY A 115 2.78 0.33 15.07
CA GLY A 115 1.33 0.24 14.96
C GLY A 115 0.92 -0.72 13.85
N LEU A 116 1.53 -0.59 12.68
CA LEU A 116 1.31 -1.49 11.55
C LEU A 116 1.69 -2.93 11.88
N LYS A 117 2.87 -3.15 12.51
CA LYS A 117 3.32 -4.48 12.99
C LYS A 117 2.32 -5.16 13.93
N LYS A 118 1.59 -4.39 14.73
CA LYS A 118 0.60 -4.91 15.69
C LYS A 118 -0.73 -5.28 15.02
N ALA A 119 -1.00 -4.74 13.84
CA ALA A 119 -2.30 -4.83 13.18
C ALA A 119 -2.27 -5.74 11.95
N PHE A 120 -1.17 -5.72 11.20
CA PHE A 120 -1.03 -6.31 9.88
C PHE A 120 0.25 -7.16 9.78
N SER A 121 0.28 -8.07 8.81
CA SER A 121 1.55 -8.64 8.34
C SER A 121 2.28 -7.65 7.41
N LEU A 122 3.60 -7.79 7.26
CA LEU A 122 4.37 -6.93 6.35
C LEU A 122 3.86 -7.03 4.91
N ARG A 123 3.44 -8.23 4.49
CA ARG A 123 2.85 -8.44 3.16
C ARG A 123 1.57 -7.64 2.96
N GLN A 124 0.66 -7.65 3.94
CA GLN A 124 -0.57 -6.87 3.88
C GLN A 124 -0.31 -5.36 3.77
N VAL A 125 0.67 -4.87 4.53
CA VAL A 125 1.11 -3.47 4.46
C VAL A 125 1.68 -3.14 3.08
N ALA A 126 2.47 -4.05 2.50
CA ALA A 126 3.04 -3.90 1.16
C ALA A 126 1.96 -3.94 0.06
N ASP A 127 1.01 -4.89 0.14
CA ASP A 127 -0.07 -5.02 -0.83
C ASP A 127 -0.99 -3.79 -0.83
N ALA A 128 -1.34 -3.28 0.36
CA ALA A 128 -2.10 -2.04 0.51
C ALA A 128 -1.34 -0.83 -0.07
N ARG A 129 -0.03 -0.78 0.16
CA ARG A 129 0.83 0.28 -0.39
C ARG A 129 0.90 0.22 -1.91
N ALA A 130 1.06 -0.98 -2.47
CA ALA A 130 1.12 -1.21 -3.91
C ALA A 130 -0.20 -0.81 -4.59
N ALA A 131 -1.34 -1.10 -3.96
CA ALA A 131 -2.66 -0.68 -4.43
C ALA A 131 -2.79 0.85 -4.47
N ALA A 132 -2.37 1.53 -3.41
CA ALA A 132 -2.36 3.00 -3.34
C ALA A 132 -1.42 3.61 -4.39
N ALA A 133 -0.20 3.08 -4.49
CA ALA A 133 0.80 3.49 -5.48
C ALA A 133 0.27 3.36 -6.91
N LYS A 134 -0.40 2.25 -7.22
CA LYS A 134 -1.05 2.02 -8.52
C LYS A 134 -2.10 3.09 -8.85
N ARG A 135 -2.93 3.48 -7.88
CA ARG A 135 -3.93 4.55 -8.08
C ARG A 135 -3.26 5.89 -8.38
N VAL A 136 -2.20 6.24 -7.66
CA VAL A 136 -1.42 7.46 -7.90
C VAL A 136 -0.78 7.45 -9.30
N LYS A 137 -0.14 6.35 -9.69
CA LYS A 137 0.45 6.19 -11.03
C LYS A 137 -0.57 6.34 -12.14
N GLN A 138 -1.73 5.69 -12.01
CA GLN A 138 -2.80 5.81 -12.98
C GLN A 138 -3.30 7.25 -13.10
N ALA A 139 -3.42 7.97 -11.98
CA ALA A 139 -3.77 9.38 -11.99
C ALA A 139 -2.69 10.24 -12.66
N MET A 140 -1.41 9.96 -12.45
CA MET A 140 -0.31 10.67 -13.13
C MET A 140 -0.32 10.43 -14.65
N LEU A 141 -0.58 9.19 -15.09
CA LEU A 141 -0.76 8.84 -16.50
C LEU A 141 -1.97 9.54 -17.11
N ASP A 142 -3.11 9.49 -16.44
CA ASP A 142 -4.35 10.14 -16.88
C ASP A 142 -4.16 11.67 -16.99
N ALA A 143 -3.43 12.27 -16.04
CA ALA A 143 -3.08 13.69 -16.05
C ALA A 143 -2.15 14.03 -17.22
N ARG A 144 -1.11 13.23 -17.44
CA ARG A 144 -0.19 13.37 -18.59
C ARG A 144 -0.95 13.31 -19.92
N ASN A 145 -1.89 12.38 -20.03
CA ASN A 145 -2.71 12.18 -21.22
C ASN A 145 -3.89 13.16 -21.34
N LYS A 146 -4.01 14.13 -20.43
CA LYS A 146 -5.08 15.15 -20.40
C LYS A 146 -6.48 14.53 -20.44
N LYS A 147 -6.67 13.40 -19.76
CA LYS A 147 -7.94 12.69 -19.73
C LYS A 147 -9.05 13.60 -19.18
N PRO A 148 -10.16 13.79 -19.91
CA PRO A 148 -11.24 14.66 -19.44
C PRO A 148 -11.86 14.10 -18.16
N ASN A 149 -12.29 14.99 -17.27
CA ASN A 149 -13.00 14.65 -16.02
C ASN A 149 -12.24 13.71 -15.05
N CYS A 150 -10.91 13.64 -15.12
CA CYS A 150 -10.12 12.86 -14.17
C CYS A 150 -10.21 13.46 -12.75
N LYS A 151 -11.00 12.83 -11.87
CA LYS A 151 -11.19 13.26 -10.48
C LYS A 151 -9.90 13.14 -9.66
N ASP A 152 -9.25 11.99 -9.77
CA ASP A 152 -8.01 11.68 -9.04
C ASP A 152 -6.85 12.58 -9.47
N CYS A 153 -6.81 13.01 -10.74
CA CYS A 153 -5.80 13.96 -11.22
C CYS A 153 -5.85 15.30 -10.47
N LYS A 154 -7.01 15.72 -9.97
CA LYS A 154 -7.15 16.95 -9.16
C LYS A 154 -6.51 16.84 -7.78
N LYS A 155 -6.28 15.60 -7.31
CA LYS A 155 -5.67 15.30 -6.01
C LYS A 155 -4.15 15.18 -6.07
N LEU A 156 -3.56 15.12 -7.27
CA LEU A 156 -2.10 15.25 -7.43
C LEU A 156 -1.70 16.69 -7.11
N LYS A 157 -0.99 16.99 -5.99
CA LYS A 157 -0.68 18.40 -5.67
C LYS A 157 0.09 19.10 -6.80
N ASN A 158 -0.22 20.36 -7.02
CA ASN A 158 0.09 21.05 -8.26
C ASN A 158 1.34 21.94 -8.14
N ASP A 159 2.53 21.35 -7.92
CA ASP A 159 3.79 22.11 -7.70
C ASP A 159 4.80 22.00 -8.86
N GLY A 160 4.36 21.66 -10.07
CA GLY A 160 5.25 21.56 -11.25
C GLY A 160 6.25 20.38 -11.24
N LYS A 161 6.33 19.61 -10.13
CA LYS A 161 7.21 18.44 -9.95
C LYS A 161 6.54 17.08 -10.24
N ARG A 162 5.28 17.06 -10.72
CA ARG A 162 4.39 15.87 -10.66
C ARG A 162 3.84 15.37 -11.99
N ASN A 163 4.41 15.83 -13.10
CA ASN A 163 4.19 15.12 -14.35
C ASN A 163 5.03 13.85 -14.31
N LEU A 164 4.41 12.71 -14.59
CA LEU A 164 5.10 11.47 -14.86
C LEU A 164 6.27 11.77 -15.81
N GLN A 165 7.48 11.67 -15.28
CA GLN A 165 8.70 11.98 -15.98
C GLN A 165 9.18 10.69 -16.63
N MET A 166 9.45 10.79 -17.92
CA MET A 166 9.98 9.72 -18.74
C MET A 166 11.15 10.26 -19.55
N PRO A 167 12.14 9.44 -19.92
CA PRO A 167 13.29 9.90 -20.69
C PRO A 167 12.88 10.56 -22.01
N ASN A 168 13.43 11.73 -22.30
CA ASN A 168 13.27 12.40 -23.59
C ASN A 168 14.62 12.79 -24.22
N LYS A 169 15.72 12.33 -23.60
CA LYS A 169 17.13 12.56 -23.95
C LYS A 169 17.94 11.34 -23.50
N GLY A 170 19.12 11.15 -24.08
CA GLY A 170 20.06 10.08 -23.72
C GLY A 170 19.66 8.70 -24.24
N GLY A 171 18.81 8.66 -25.26
CA GLY A 171 18.28 7.45 -25.85
C GLY A 171 17.01 7.69 -26.66
N LYS A 172 16.40 6.59 -27.11
CA LYS A 172 15.18 6.57 -27.93
C LYS A 172 14.19 5.53 -27.41
N TRP A 173 12.92 5.84 -27.56
CA TRP A 173 11.86 4.87 -27.31
C TRP A 173 11.63 3.97 -28.51
N ASP A 174 11.24 2.72 -28.25
CA ASP A 174 10.72 1.80 -29.25
C ASP A 174 9.29 2.19 -29.66
N THR A 175 9.18 3.36 -30.29
CA THR A 175 7.95 3.94 -30.83
C THR A 175 8.27 4.57 -32.19
N PRO A 176 7.29 4.69 -33.12
CA PRO A 176 7.55 5.21 -34.45
C PRO A 176 8.17 6.61 -34.49
N ASP A 177 7.90 7.44 -33.48
CA ASP A 177 8.43 8.80 -33.37
C ASP A 177 9.62 8.92 -32.40
N GLY A 178 10.05 7.81 -31.79
CA GLY A 178 11.13 7.74 -30.80
C GLY A 178 10.80 8.43 -29.47
N LYS A 179 9.53 8.79 -29.22
CA LYS A 179 9.07 9.51 -28.03
C LYS A 179 8.39 8.58 -27.01
N PRO A 180 8.28 9.01 -25.74
CA PRO A 180 7.64 8.20 -24.71
C PRO A 180 6.18 7.85 -25.08
N PRO A 181 5.78 6.56 -25.00
CA PRO A 181 4.44 6.13 -25.36
C PRO A 181 3.38 6.76 -24.46
N THR A 182 2.16 6.94 -24.96
CA THR A 182 1.04 7.50 -24.18
C THR A 182 0.62 6.60 -23.02
N SER A 183 0.76 5.28 -23.17
CA SER A 183 0.57 4.29 -22.11
C SER A 183 1.58 4.40 -20.96
N GLY A 184 2.74 5.03 -21.20
CA GLY A 184 3.89 4.98 -20.31
C GLY A 184 4.63 3.63 -20.30
N THR A 185 4.10 2.62 -20.99
CA THR A 185 4.72 1.29 -21.09
C THR A 185 5.42 1.16 -22.44
N GLY A 186 6.70 0.79 -22.41
CA GLY A 186 7.51 0.58 -23.61
C GLY A 186 8.99 0.40 -23.29
N LYS A 187 9.81 0.14 -24.31
CA LYS A 187 11.25 -0.02 -24.15
C LYS A 187 11.98 1.28 -24.47
N PHE A 188 12.91 1.67 -23.60
CA PHE A 188 13.81 2.80 -23.82
C PHE A 188 15.24 2.28 -24.04
N THR A 189 15.82 2.59 -25.20
CA THR A 189 17.19 2.21 -25.57
C THR A 189 18.13 3.40 -25.36
N PHE A 190 19.22 3.21 -24.62
CA PHE A 190 20.23 4.23 -24.37
C PHE A 190 21.00 4.58 -25.66
N ASP A 191 21.45 5.83 -25.77
CA ASP A 191 22.37 6.20 -26.86
C ASP A 191 23.73 5.48 -26.72
N ASP A 192 24.19 5.34 -25.47
CA ASP A 192 25.41 4.61 -25.10
C ASP A 192 25.06 3.48 -24.11
N PRO A 193 25.40 2.22 -24.41
CA PRO A 193 25.22 1.09 -23.49
C PRO A 193 25.86 1.33 -22.13
N LYS A 194 25.22 0.83 -21.07
CA LYS A 194 25.67 0.96 -19.68
C LYS A 194 26.36 -0.31 -19.24
N THR A 195 27.55 -0.16 -18.68
CA THR A 195 28.26 -1.25 -17.99
C THR A 195 27.87 -1.25 -16.52
N LEU A 196 27.29 -2.35 -16.05
CA LEU A 196 26.91 -2.52 -14.65
C LEU A 196 28.12 -2.87 -13.77
N PRO A 197 28.02 -2.73 -12.44
CA PRO A 197 29.10 -3.10 -11.52
C PRO A 197 29.57 -4.57 -11.63
N ASP A 198 28.71 -5.46 -12.13
CA ASP A 198 29.03 -6.87 -12.38
C ASP A 198 29.57 -7.15 -13.80
N GLY A 199 29.80 -6.10 -14.60
CA GLY A 199 30.32 -6.18 -15.97
C GLY A 199 29.26 -6.44 -17.04
N ARG A 200 27.99 -6.69 -16.70
CA ARG A 200 26.92 -6.82 -17.70
C ARG A 200 26.77 -5.53 -18.48
N GLN A 201 26.50 -5.67 -19.78
CA GLN A 201 26.14 -4.55 -20.65
C GLN A 201 24.62 -4.45 -20.76
N VAL A 202 24.09 -3.24 -20.63
CA VAL A 202 22.67 -2.93 -20.72
C VAL A 202 22.47 -1.82 -21.73
N ASP A 203 21.81 -2.12 -22.84
CA ASP A 203 21.51 -1.17 -23.91
C ASP A 203 20.11 -0.55 -23.80
N SER A 204 19.24 -1.15 -22.99
CA SER A 204 17.85 -0.75 -22.88
C SER A 204 17.25 -1.10 -21.53
N ILE A 205 16.17 -0.41 -21.18
CA ILE A 205 15.36 -0.67 -20.00
C ILE A 205 13.88 -0.63 -20.37
N ASP A 206 13.10 -1.54 -19.80
CA ASP A 206 11.66 -1.53 -19.95
C ASP A 206 11.04 -0.52 -18.98
N PHE A 207 10.01 0.18 -19.45
CA PHE A 207 9.16 1.02 -18.64
C PHE A 207 7.78 0.40 -18.56
N ILE A 208 7.18 0.44 -17.36
CA ILE A 208 5.84 -0.05 -17.08
C ILE A 208 5.07 1.11 -16.46
N GLU A 209 3.98 1.52 -17.10
CA GLU A 209 3.10 2.60 -16.61
C GLU A 209 3.84 3.92 -16.32
N GLY A 210 4.96 4.17 -17.02
CA GLY A 210 5.75 5.38 -16.92
C GLY A 210 6.95 5.32 -15.98
N GLU A 211 7.17 4.20 -15.30
CA GLU A 211 8.31 3.99 -14.41
C GLU A 211 9.28 2.96 -15.01
N PRO A 212 10.59 3.12 -14.82
CA PRO A 212 11.57 2.11 -15.22
C PRO A 212 11.44 0.84 -14.39
N ASP A 213 11.49 -0.31 -15.05
CA ASP A 213 11.56 -1.61 -14.40
C ASP A 213 13.02 -1.97 -14.13
N PHE A 214 13.46 -1.78 -12.88
CA PHE A 214 14.81 -2.14 -12.45
C PHE A 214 14.92 -3.57 -11.89
N SER A 215 13.84 -4.36 -11.87
CA SER A 215 13.81 -5.66 -11.17
C SER A 215 14.93 -6.61 -11.59
N SER A 216 15.27 -6.65 -12.88
CA SER A 216 16.33 -7.51 -13.45
C SER A 216 17.77 -7.00 -13.20
N TYR A 217 17.90 -5.82 -12.61
CA TYR A 217 19.18 -5.16 -12.31
C TYR A 217 19.36 -4.91 -10.81
N ALA A 218 18.38 -5.28 -9.99
CA ALA A 218 18.46 -5.19 -8.54
C ALA A 218 19.66 -5.99 -8.03
N HIS A 219 20.40 -5.42 -7.06
CA HIS A 219 21.47 -6.12 -6.39
C HIS A 219 20.94 -7.41 -5.77
N ASP A 220 21.64 -8.53 -5.99
CA ASP A 220 21.25 -9.88 -5.58
C ASP A 220 19.83 -10.30 -6.02
N ASN A 221 19.25 -9.65 -7.05
CA ASN A 221 17.86 -9.80 -7.46
C ASN A 221 16.88 -9.62 -6.29
N ALA A 222 17.22 -8.75 -5.34
CA ALA A 222 16.48 -8.57 -4.10
C ALA A 222 15.64 -7.28 -4.09
N GLN A 223 14.41 -7.40 -3.63
CA GLN A 223 13.45 -6.32 -3.45
C GLN A 223 12.79 -6.49 -2.08
N TYR A 224 12.67 -5.39 -1.34
CA TYR A 224 12.34 -5.40 0.07
C TYR A 224 11.11 -4.56 0.38
N ASN A 225 10.22 -5.13 1.17
CA ASN A 225 9.07 -4.40 1.70
C ASN A 225 9.43 -3.82 3.07
N LEU A 226 9.17 -2.52 3.24
CA LEU A 226 9.31 -1.86 4.54
C LEU A 226 7.96 -1.70 5.21
N TRP A 227 7.96 -1.57 6.54
CA TRP A 227 6.75 -1.23 7.29
C TRP A 227 6.29 0.20 7.00
N GLU A 228 7.24 1.12 6.84
CA GLU A 228 7.02 2.50 6.41
C GLU A 228 7.97 2.80 5.26
N VAL A 229 7.50 3.54 4.26
CA VAL A 229 8.33 4.06 3.18
C VAL A 229 8.12 5.56 3.13
N THR A 230 9.20 6.29 3.39
CA THR A 230 9.16 7.74 3.53
C THR A 230 9.47 8.46 2.23
N GLY A 231 10.05 7.77 1.24
CA GLY A 231 10.55 8.37 0.00
C GLY A 231 11.91 9.06 0.17
N ASP A 232 12.48 9.03 1.38
CA ASP A 232 13.83 9.49 1.68
C ASP A 232 14.77 8.29 1.71
N VAL A 233 15.79 8.32 0.84
CA VAL A 233 16.76 7.22 0.67
C VAL A 233 17.45 6.86 1.99
N GLY A 234 17.86 7.85 2.79
CA GLY A 234 18.61 7.60 4.03
C GLY A 234 17.74 7.04 5.16
N LYS A 235 16.51 7.56 5.31
CA LYS A 235 15.55 7.03 6.28
C LYS A 235 15.12 5.61 5.93
N ASP A 236 14.80 5.36 4.67
CA ASP A 236 14.33 4.05 4.23
C ASP A 236 15.46 3.01 4.19
N GLU A 237 16.71 3.43 3.94
CA GLU A 237 17.88 2.56 4.13
C GLU A 237 18.09 2.18 5.60
N THR A 238 17.86 3.12 6.52
CA THR A 238 17.92 2.83 7.97
C THR A 238 16.82 1.84 8.36
N ALA A 239 15.59 2.05 7.91
CA ALA A 239 14.48 1.14 8.16
C ALA A 239 14.72 -0.26 7.55
N LEU A 240 15.36 -0.33 6.38
CA LEU A 240 15.76 -1.60 5.77
C LEU A 240 16.82 -2.32 6.61
N LYS A 241 17.86 -1.61 7.07
CA LYS A 241 18.89 -2.18 7.97
C LYS A 241 18.27 -2.77 9.24
N GLU A 242 17.37 -2.02 9.88
CA GLU A 242 16.64 -2.49 11.06
C GLU A 242 15.78 -3.73 10.77
N LEU A 243 15.18 -3.82 9.58
CA LEU A 243 14.38 -4.98 9.18
C LEU A 243 15.23 -6.22 8.91
N MET A 244 16.38 -6.05 8.26
CA MET A 244 17.27 -7.15 7.88
C MET A 244 18.06 -7.70 9.07
N GLY A 245 18.30 -6.87 10.09
CA GLY A 245 18.99 -7.27 11.31
C GLY A 245 20.51 -7.42 11.15
N ASP A 246 21.11 -7.96 12.20
CA ASP A 246 22.57 -8.07 12.31
C ASP A 246 23.15 -9.00 11.22
N GLY A 247 24.27 -8.58 10.64
CA GLY A 247 25.00 -9.34 9.62
C GLY A 247 24.58 -9.04 8.18
N TRP A 248 23.48 -8.30 7.96
CA TRP A 248 23.18 -7.74 6.65
C TRP A 248 23.95 -6.43 6.43
N SER A 249 24.45 -6.23 5.21
CA SER A 249 25.08 -4.99 4.79
C SER A 249 24.57 -4.59 3.42
N PRO A 250 24.37 -3.28 3.17
CA PRO A 250 24.02 -2.82 1.84
C PRO A 250 25.20 -3.06 0.87
N PRO A 251 24.95 -3.08 -0.45
CA PRO A 251 26.02 -3.06 -1.45
C PRO A 251 26.90 -1.81 -1.33
N ASN A 252 27.92 -1.71 -2.18
CA ASN A 252 28.70 -0.48 -2.34
C ASN A 252 27.78 0.70 -2.71
N THR A 253 27.51 1.61 -1.76
CA THR A 253 26.63 2.77 -1.97
C THR A 253 27.37 4.04 -2.41
N ALA A 254 28.67 3.93 -2.71
CA ALA A 254 29.49 5.05 -3.17
C ALA A 254 28.84 5.76 -4.37
N ASN A 255 29.01 7.08 -4.44
CA ASN A 255 28.52 7.89 -5.55
C ASN A 255 29.47 7.78 -6.76
N THR A 256 29.60 6.56 -7.30
CA THR A 256 30.46 6.20 -8.43
C THR A 256 29.71 5.29 -9.40
N ALA A 257 30.29 5.05 -10.58
CA ALA A 257 29.69 4.18 -11.60
C ALA A 257 29.51 2.71 -11.11
N ASP A 258 30.41 2.25 -10.25
CA ASP A 258 30.35 0.90 -9.65
C ASP A 258 29.45 0.84 -8.40
N GLY A 259 28.79 1.95 -8.08
CA GLY A 259 27.95 2.10 -6.89
C GLY A 259 26.48 1.77 -7.14
N TYR A 260 25.79 1.47 -6.05
CA TYR A 260 24.35 1.24 -5.98
C TYR A 260 23.67 2.37 -5.20
N VAL A 261 22.37 2.53 -5.44
CA VAL A 261 21.49 3.44 -4.71
C VAL A 261 20.21 2.73 -4.35
N LEU A 262 19.66 3.02 -3.16
CA LEU A 262 18.34 2.54 -2.79
C LEU A 262 17.30 3.27 -3.63
N HIS A 263 16.61 2.50 -4.48
CA HIS A 263 15.55 2.96 -5.34
C HIS A 263 14.19 2.59 -4.75
N HIS A 264 13.27 3.56 -4.74
CA HIS A 264 11.88 3.36 -4.38
C HIS A 264 11.09 2.90 -5.59
N ALA A 265 10.69 1.63 -5.57
CA ALA A 265 9.95 1.01 -6.66
C ALA A 265 8.50 1.53 -6.75
N SER A 266 7.89 1.27 -7.90
CA SER A 266 6.56 1.78 -8.25
C SER A 266 5.41 1.20 -7.41
N ASP A 267 5.66 0.13 -6.67
CA ASP A 267 4.73 -0.52 -5.72
C ASP A 267 4.97 -0.09 -4.25
N GLY A 268 5.93 0.82 -4.02
CA GLY A 268 6.29 1.26 -2.68
C GLY A 268 7.15 0.26 -1.91
N SER A 269 7.82 -0.65 -2.59
CA SER A 269 8.96 -1.40 -2.06
C SER A 269 10.28 -0.67 -2.36
N VAL A 270 11.40 -1.21 -1.87
CA VAL A 270 12.74 -0.66 -2.14
C VAL A 270 13.68 -1.74 -2.66
N MET A 271 14.63 -1.35 -3.50
CA MET A 271 15.68 -2.24 -4.02
C MET A 271 16.96 -1.46 -4.28
N TYR A 272 18.12 -2.10 -4.20
CA TYR A 272 19.37 -1.46 -4.61
C TYR A 272 19.56 -1.62 -6.11
N VAL A 273 19.73 -0.51 -6.80
CA VAL A 273 19.93 -0.49 -8.27
C VAL A 273 21.26 0.18 -8.61
N PRO A 274 21.93 -0.24 -9.70
CA PRO A 274 23.14 0.43 -10.17
C PRO A 274 22.91 1.91 -10.47
N ARG A 275 23.78 2.79 -9.94
CA ARG A 275 23.68 4.24 -10.18
C ARG A 275 23.78 4.61 -11.64
N VAL A 276 24.54 3.86 -12.44
CA VAL A 276 24.65 4.06 -13.90
C VAL A 276 23.33 3.89 -14.65
N LEU A 277 22.37 3.13 -14.10
CA LEU A 277 21.03 3.00 -14.66
C LEU A 277 20.05 4.02 -14.06
N HIS A 278 20.21 4.35 -12.77
CA HIS A 278 19.27 5.18 -12.01
C HIS A 278 19.57 6.68 -12.06
N ASP A 279 20.83 7.07 -11.86
CA ASP A 279 21.23 8.46 -11.65
C ASP A 279 21.39 9.17 -13.00
N LYS A 280 20.54 10.16 -13.25
CA LYS A 280 20.59 10.98 -14.47
C LYS A 280 21.97 11.62 -14.72
N GLY A 281 22.66 12.01 -13.64
CA GLY A 281 24.01 12.58 -13.72
C GLY A 281 25.08 11.60 -14.23
N MET A 282 24.81 10.30 -14.16
CA MET A 282 25.67 9.23 -14.69
C MET A 282 25.14 8.66 -16.02
N GLY A 283 24.17 9.33 -16.64
CA GLY A 283 23.53 8.87 -17.88
C GLY A 283 22.42 7.83 -17.66
N GLY A 284 21.96 7.65 -16.42
CA GLY A 284 20.79 6.83 -16.09
C GLY A 284 19.47 7.46 -16.58
N VAL A 285 18.39 6.69 -16.49
CA VAL A 285 17.08 7.10 -17.01
C VAL A 285 16.38 8.11 -16.11
N ALA A 286 15.92 9.20 -16.72
CA ALA A 286 15.09 10.18 -16.03
C ALA A 286 13.69 9.61 -15.77
N HIS A 287 13.25 9.57 -14.52
CA HIS A 287 11.96 9.02 -14.13
C HIS A 287 11.36 9.78 -12.94
N THR A 288 10.07 9.57 -12.68
CA THR A 288 9.43 10.10 -11.46
C THR A 288 9.83 9.22 -10.28
N GLY A 289 10.65 9.75 -9.37
CA GLY A 289 11.06 8.96 -8.20
C GLY A 289 9.87 8.57 -7.31
N GLY A 290 9.94 7.39 -6.66
CA GLY A 290 8.88 6.86 -5.80
C GLY A 290 8.44 7.77 -4.64
N ASN A 291 9.29 8.72 -4.22
CA ASN A 291 8.90 9.80 -3.32
C ASN A 291 7.67 10.60 -3.80
N SER A 292 7.56 10.83 -5.11
CA SER A 292 6.43 11.55 -5.71
C SER A 292 5.13 10.74 -5.68
N ILE A 293 5.25 9.43 -5.52
CA ILE A 293 4.14 8.48 -5.38
C ILE A 293 3.71 8.43 -3.91
N VAL A 294 4.62 8.11 -2.99
CA VAL A 294 4.28 7.90 -1.56
C VAL A 294 3.95 9.18 -0.79
N ASN A 295 4.49 10.34 -1.20
CA ASN A 295 4.18 11.65 -0.62
C ASN A 295 3.19 12.46 -1.48
N ASN A 296 2.18 11.76 -2.02
CA ASN A 296 1.06 12.35 -2.73
C ASN A 296 -0.19 12.42 -1.83
N ASP A 297 -1.10 13.36 -2.09
CA ASP A 297 -2.37 13.41 -1.34
C ASP A 297 -3.38 12.36 -1.79
N LEU A 298 -3.19 11.82 -2.99
CA LEU A 298 -3.98 10.71 -3.53
C LEU A 298 -3.46 9.34 -3.07
N PHE A 299 -2.17 9.26 -2.72
CA PHE A 299 -1.65 8.08 -2.03
C PHE A 299 -2.45 7.86 -0.76
#